data_AF-A0ABD2WEZ5-F1
#
_entry.id   AF-A0ABD2WEZ5-F1
#
_cell.length_a   1.000
_cell.length_b   1.000
_cell.length_c   1.000
_cell.angle_alpha   90.00
_cell.angle_beta   90.00
_cell.angle_gamma   90.00
#
_symmetry.space_group_name_H-M   'P 1'
#
loop_
_entity.id
_entity.type
_entity.pdbx_description
1 polymer ?
#
loop_
_entity_poly.entity_id
_entity_poly.type
_entity_poly.pdbx_seq_one_letter_code
_entity_poly.pdbx_strand_id
1 'polypeptide(L)'
;MINELPYNHRIAKKNTIVAGLWFGTTKPVVNLFLSVFEPDLQKLYTGIDFAIPNEHQTIKVRGLIACGTCDLPAKAIFLNLQQYNGKHGCPHCEIETKKIDNKYQTYPYIEDILLRTTDSTNAYAEDAVQTLTKCTVFFKV
;
A
#
# COMPACT_ATOMS: atom_id res chain seq x y z
N MET A 1 7.73 10.30 -9.21
CA MET A 1 8.71 11.24 -8.63
C MET A 1 10.03 10.49 -8.51
N ILE A 2 11.15 11.11 -8.88
CA ILE A 2 12.49 10.49 -8.76
C ILE A 2 13.14 11.02 -7.48
N ASN A 3 13.38 10.15 -6.50
CA ASN A 3 13.76 10.57 -5.16
C ASN A 3 15.20 11.11 -5.09
N GLU A 4 16.07 10.59 -5.95
CA GLU A 4 17.51 10.89 -6.02
C GLU A 4 17.81 12.29 -6.57
N LEU A 5 16.79 12.99 -7.09
CA LEU A 5 16.93 14.35 -7.61
C LEU A 5 16.86 15.40 -6.47
N PRO A 6 17.53 16.57 -6.64
CA PRO A 6 17.37 17.70 -5.73
C PRO A 6 15.92 18.17 -5.65
N TYR A 7 15.52 18.78 -4.52
CA TYR A 7 14.12 19.12 -4.21
C TYR A 7 13.38 19.79 -5.37
N ASN A 8 13.92 20.87 -5.95
CA ASN A 8 13.30 21.61 -7.05
C ASN A 8 13.09 20.76 -8.31
N HIS A 9 13.98 19.80 -8.56
CA HIS A 9 13.85 18.86 -9.67
C HIS A 9 12.91 17.71 -9.33
N ARG A 10 12.91 17.24 -8.09
CA ARG A 10 12.05 16.16 -7.61
C ARG A 10 10.56 16.51 -7.75
N ILE A 11 10.19 17.75 -7.41
CA ILE A 11 8.80 18.24 -7.51
C ILE A 11 8.38 18.66 -8.92
N ALA A 12 9.32 18.71 -9.87
CA ALA A 12 9.02 19.11 -11.24
C ALA A 12 8.13 18.06 -11.91
N LYS A 13 7.06 18.51 -12.58
CA LYS A 13 6.11 17.63 -13.29
C LYS A 13 6.80 16.69 -14.28
N LYS A 14 7.85 17.17 -14.97
CA LYS A 14 8.65 16.37 -15.92
C LYS A 14 9.37 15.15 -15.29
N ASN A 15 9.59 15.17 -13.97
CA ASN A 15 10.24 14.10 -13.22
C ASN A 15 9.22 13.28 -12.39
N THR A 16 7.93 13.45 -12.69
CA THR A 16 6.83 12.74 -12.04
C THR A 16 6.16 11.81 -13.05
N ILE A 17 6.30 10.51 -12.83
CA ILE A 17 5.57 9.48 -13.55
C ILE A 17 4.24 9.25 -12.83
N VAL A 18 3.12 9.43 -13.54
CA VAL A 18 1.79 9.08 -13.06
C VAL A 18 1.47 7.67 -13.54
N ALA A 19 1.51 6.70 -12.63
CA ALA A 19 1.27 5.30 -12.97
C ALA A 19 -0.21 4.96 -13.14
N GLY A 20 -1.11 5.68 -12.47
CA GLY A 20 -2.55 5.44 -12.58
C GLY A 20 -3.39 6.54 -11.95
N LEU A 21 -4.63 6.64 -12.41
CA LEU A 21 -5.66 7.55 -11.91
C LEU A 21 -6.95 6.76 -11.71
N TRP A 22 -7.65 7.04 -10.63
CA TRP A 22 -8.96 6.46 -10.33
C TRP A 22 -10.03 7.55 -10.38
N PHE A 23 -11.06 7.32 -11.20
CA PHE A 23 -12.22 8.21 -11.30
C PHE A 23 -13.45 7.43 -10.83
N GLY A 24 -13.96 7.80 -9.67
CA GLY A 24 -15.15 7.17 -9.10
C GLY A 24 -15.71 7.99 -7.96
N THR A 25 -16.99 7.79 -7.66
CA THR A 25 -17.65 8.40 -6.48
C THR A 25 -17.19 7.74 -5.18
N THR A 26 -16.58 6.56 -5.26
CA THR A 26 -16.03 5.79 -4.15
C THR A 26 -14.54 5.52 -4.34
N LYS A 27 -13.88 5.16 -3.23
CA LYS A 27 -12.48 4.73 -3.26
C LYS A 27 -12.33 3.43 -4.07
N PRO A 28 -11.20 3.24 -4.77
CA PRO A 28 -10.97 1.99 -5.50
C PRO A 28 -10.93 0.80 -4.56
N VAL A 29 -11.36 -0.35 -5.08
CA VAL A 29 -10.91 -1.64 -4.55
C VAL A 29 -9.43 -1.76 -4.91
N VAL A 30 -8.56 -1.37 -3.98
CA VAL A 30 -7.13 -1.14 -4.26
C VAL A 30 -6.43 -2.38 -4.81
N ASN A 31 -6.73 -3.57 -4.29
CA ASN A 31 -6.15 -4.82 -4.80
C ASN A 31 -6.47 -5.04 -6.28
N LEU A 32 -7.70 -4.74 -6.71
CA LEU A 32 -8.12 -4.84 -8.11
C LEU A 32 -7.48 -3.75 -8.98
N PHE A 33 -7.33 -2.54 -8.43
CA PHE A 33 -6.64 -1.46 -9.12
C PHE A 33 -5.16 -1.79 -9.36
N LEU A 34 -4.51 -2.41 -8.37
CA LEU A 34 -3.10 -2.79 -8.44
C LEU A 34 -2.85 -4.05 -9.27
N SER A 35 -3.80 -4.99 -9.34
CA SER A 35 -3.62 -6.24 -10.10
C SER A 35 -3.39 -6.01 -11.59
N VAL A 36 -3.83 -4.87 -12.12
CA VAL A 36 -3.56 -4.48 -13.51
C VAL A 36 -2.06 -4.28 -13.78
N PHE A 37 -1.30 -3.85 -12.76
CA PHE A 37 0.14 -3.60 -12.87
C PHE A 37 1.00 -4.84 -12.59
N GLU A 38 0.44 -5.86 -11.95
CA GLU A 38 1.18 -7.06 -11.54
C GLU A 38 1.99 -7.69 -12.70
N PRO A 39 1.41 -7.94 -13.89
CA PRO A 39 2.16 -8.57 -14.97
C PRO A 39 3.37 -7.75 -15.43
N ASP A 40 3.23 -6.43 -15.46
CA ASP A 40 4.30 -5.54 -15.91
C ASP A 40 5.38 -5.37 -14.84
N LEU A 41 5.01 -5.40 -13.56
CA LEU A 41 5.97 -5.45 -12.45
C LEU A 41 6.77 -6.75 -12.43
N GLN A 42 6.12 -7.89 -12.71
CA GLN A 42 6.81 -9.18 -12.85
C GLN A 42 7.80 -9.17 -14.02
N LYS A 43 7.40 -8.62 -15.18
CA LYS A 43 8.32 -8.44 -16.31
C LYS A 43 9.49 -7.54 -15.92
N LEU A 44 9.23 -6.40 -15.28
CA LEU A 44 10.27 -5.48 -14.84
C LEU A 44 11.25 -6.12 -13.86
N TYR A 45 10.76 -7.01 -12.99
CA TYR A 45 11.59 -7.80 -12.08
C TYR A 45 12.52 -8.78 -12.83
N THR A 46 12.00 -9.50 -13.82
CA THR A 46 12.81 -10.41 -14.67
C THR A 46 13.79 -9.66 -15.58
N GLY A 47 13.41 -8.44 -15.98
CA GLY A 47 14.18 -7.51 -16.77
C GLY A 47 13.65 -7.32 -18.19
N ILE A 48 13.77 -6.08 -18.65
CA ILE A 48 13.31 -5.63 -19.97
C ILE A 48 14.53 -5.14 -20.74
N ASP A 49 14.67 -5.62 -21.97
CA ASP A 49 15.70 -5.15 -22.88
C ASP A 49 15.29 -3.79 -23.45
N PHE A 50 16.16 -2.80 -23.29
CA PHE A 50 15.92 -1.42 -23.66
C PHE A 50 17.00 -0.94 -24.61
N ALA A 51 16.59 -0.55 -25.82
CA ALA A 51 17.47 0.05 -26.81
C ALA A 51 17.57 1.57 -26.58
N ILE A 52 18.79 2.08 -26.40
CA ILE A 52 19.01 3.51 -26.23
C ILE A 52 19.05 4.16 -27.62
N PRO A 53 18.26 5.21 -27.88
CA PRO A 53 18.33 5.91 -29.16
C PRO A 53 19.75 6.40 -29.47
N ASN A 54 20.23 6.10 -30.68
CA ASN A 54 21.58 6.42 -31.16
C ASN A 54 22.72 5.60 -30.54
N GLU A 55 22.42 4.52 -29.83
CA GLU A 55 23.43 3.55 -29.39
C GLU A 55 23.19 2.19 -30.07
N HIS A 56 24.27 1.49 -30.43
CA HIS A 56 24.19 0.14 -31.00
C HIS A 56 24.01 -0.95 -29.94
N GLN A 57 24.03 -0.59 -28.66
CA GLN A 57 23.95 -1.53 -27.56
C GLN A 57 22.55 -1.52 -26.95
N THR A 58 22.04 -2.72 -26.67
CA THR A 58 20.84 -2.92 -25.86
C THR A 58 21.25 -3.13 -24.41
N ILE A 59 20.58 -2.45 -23.47
CA ILE A 59 20.79 -2.64 -22.04
C ILE A 59 19.64 -3.43 -21.43
N LYS A 60 19.91 -4.29 -20.46
CA LYS A 60 18.86 -4.99 -19.71
C LYS A 60 18.54 -4.22 -18.43
N VAL A 61 17.33 -3.69 -18.33
CA VAL A 61 16.84 -2.92 -17.18
C VAL A 61 15.99 -3.81 -16.30
N ARG A 62 16.33 -3.86 -15.00
CA ARG A 62 15.52 -4.54 -13.97
C ARG A 62 15.06 -3.53 -12.94
N GLY A 63 13.88 -3.76 -12.38
CA GLY A 63 13.32 -2.93 -11.33
C GLY A 63 12.47 -3.75 -10.36
N LEU A 64 12.38 -3.26 -9.13
CA LEU A 64 11.56 -3.84 -8.09
C LEU A 64 10.91 -2.71 -7.28
N ILE A 65 9.71 -2.96 -6.76
CA ILE A 65 9.08 -2.02 -5.82
C ILE A 65 9.70 -2.26 -4.45
N ALA A 66 10.48 -1.30 -3.96
CA ALA A 66 11.11 -1.41 -2.65
C ALA A 66 10.15 -1.07 -1.51
N CYS A 67 9.35 -0.02 -1.67
CA CYS A 67 8.34 0.38 -0.70
C CYS A 67 7.25 1.24 -1.33
N GLY A 68 6.08 1.28 -0.68
CA GLY A 68 5.00 2.21 -0.98
C GLY A 68 4.83 3.22 0.14
N THR A 69 4.71 4.50 -0.21
CA THR A 69 4.42 5.57 0.74
C THR A 69 3.02 6.11 0.50
N CYS A 70 2.24 6.20 1.58
CA CYS A 70 0.90 6.76 1.57
C CYS A 70 0.56 7.27 2.97
N ASP A 71 -0.43 8.14 3.07
CA ASP A 71 -0.95 8.58 4.36
C ASP A 71 -1.63 7.43 5.11
N LEU A 72 -1.87 7.60 6.41
CA LEU A 72 -2.46 6.55 7.25
C LEU A 72 -3.84 6.06 6.76
N PRO A 73 -4.77 6.93 6.33
CA PRO A 73 -6.04 6.49 5.76
C PRO A 73 -5.89 5.62 4.50
N ALA A 74 -5.03 6.00 3.55
CA ALA A 74 -4.79 5.19 2.36
C ALA A 74 -4.07 3.90 2.73
N LYS A 75 -3.06 3.95 3.60
CA LYS A 75 -2.30 2.77 4.05
C LYS A 75 -3.20 1.67 4.60
N ALA A 76 -4.21 2.05 5.40
CA ALA A 76 -5.20 1.09 5.90
C ALA A 76 -5.94 0.36 4.76
N ILE A 77 -6.32 1.07 3.70
CA ILE A 77 -7.02 0.48 2.54
C ILE A 77 -6.07 -0.40 1.74
N PHE A 78 -4.85 0.06 1.45
CA PHE A 78 -3.84 -0.71 0.72
C PHE A 78 -3.48 -2.02 1.42
N LEU A 79 -3.47 -2.02 2.76
CA LEU A 79 -3.13 -3.19 3.56
C LEU A 79 -4.36 -4.00 4.00
N ASN A 80 -5.58 -3.60 3.61
CA ASN A 80 -6.84 -4.18 4.08
C ASN A 80 -6.94 -4.24 5.62
N LEU A 81 -6.43 -3.21 6.29
CA LEU A 81 -6.47 -3.03 7.75
C LEU A 81 -7.58 -2.08 8.18
N GLN A 82 -7.91 -2.09 9.47
CA GLN A 82 -8.72 -1.01 10.05
C GLN A 82 -8.01 0.34 9.89
N GLN A 83 -8.80 1.41 9.82
CA GLN A 83 -8.24 2.76 9.79
C GLN A 83 -7.43 3.03 11.06
N TYR A 84 -6.47 3.95 10.98
CA TYR A 84 -5.55 4.29 12.08
C TYR A 84 -6.25 4.73 13.38
N ASN A 85 -7.51 5.17 13.30
CA ASN A 85 -8.36 5.58 14.41
C ASN A 85 -9.31 4.45 14.89
N GLY A 86 -9.24 3.26 14.30
CA GLY A 86 -9.98 2.07 14.68
C GLY A 86 -9.21 1.20 15.69
N LYS A 87 -9.87 0.15 16.17
CA LYS A 87 -9.25 -0.83 17.06
C LYS A 87 -8.20 -1.61 16.30
N HIS A 88 -7.02 -1.78 16.90
CA HIS A 88 -5.87 -2.45 16.27
C HIS A 88 -5.52 -1.86 14.88
N GLY A 89 -5.81 -0.58 14.65
CA GLY A 89 -5.64 0.11 13.36
C GLY A 89 -4.18 0.45 13.02
N CYS A 90 -3.25 0.21 13.94
CA CYS A 90 -1.84 0.41 13.68
C CYS A 90 -1.31 -0.69 12.74
N PRO A 91 -0.64 -0.35 11.63
CA PRO A 91 -0.04 -1.34 10.74
C PRO A 91 1.23 -1.98 11.31
N HIS A 92 1.74 -1.50 12.45
CA HIS A 92 3.02 -1.96 13.02
C HIS A 92 2.85 -2.75 14.32
N CYS A 93 1.84 -2.45 15.14
CA CYS A 93 1.60 -3.11 16.41
C CYS A 93 0.16 -3.59 16.54
N GLU A 94 -0.07 -4.44 17.54
CA GLU A 94 -1.38 -5.03 17.83
C GLU A 94 -2.12 -4.31 18.96
N ILE A 95 -1.68 -3.10 19.33
CA ILE A 95 -2.28 -2.33 20.42
C ILE A 95 -3.75 -2.02 20.10
N GLU A 96 -4.65 -2.39 21.01
CA GLU A 96 -6.03 -1.93 20.98
C GLU A 96 -6.10 -0.46 21.44
N THR A 97 -6.77 0.37 20.66
CA THR A 97 -7.02 1.77 21.01
C THR A 97 -7.99 1.87 22.19
N LYS A 98 -7.76 2.84 23.08
CA LYS A 98 -8.70 3.20 24.16
C LYS A 98 -9.53 4.40 23.73
N LYS A 99 -10.84 4.32 23.93
CA LYS A 99 -11.74 5.47 23.77
C LYS A 99 -11.55 6.41 24.96
N ILE A 100 -11.21 7.67 24.68
CA ILE A 100 -11.20 8.74 25.70
C ILE A 100 -12.58 9.39 25.78
N ASP A 101 -13.24 9.56 24.65
CA ASP A 101 -14.59 10.13 24.52
C ASP A 101 -15.26 9.54 23.25
N ASN A 102 -16.52 9.89 22.97
CA ASN A 102 -17.27 9.44 21.80
C ASN A 102 -16.60 9.77 20.46
N LYS A 103 -15.71 10.77 20.42
CA LYS A 103 -15.03 11.22 19.20
C LYS A 103 -13.58 10.77 19.07
N TYR A 104 -12.91 10.41 20.17
CA TYR A 104 -11.45 10.26 20.20
C TYR A 104 -11.03 8.89 20.72
N GLN A 105 -10.07 8.30 19.99
CA GLN A 105 -9.39 7.07 20.35
C GLN A 105 -7.89 7.34 20.42
N THR A 106 -7.22 6.75 21.40
CA THR A 106 -5.77 6.90 21.58
C THR A 106 -5.10 5.54 21.75
N TYR A 107 -3.83 5.48 21.35
CA TYR A 107 -2.98 4.35 21.63
C TYR A 107 -2.42 4.51 23.05
N PRO A 108 -2.76 3.62 24.00
CA PRO A 108 -2.14 3.66 25.31
C PRO A 108 -0.64 3.39 25.19
N TYR A 109 0.14 3.99 26.08
CA TYR A 109 1.51 3.57 26.29
C TYR A 109 1.53 2.17 26.91
N ILE A 110 2.33 1.28 26.33
CA ILE A 110 2.57 -0.09 26.78
C ILE A 110 4.09 -0.29 26.67
N GLU A 111 4.71 -0.84 27.71
CA GLU A 111 6.15 -1.04 27.78
C GLU A 111 6.59 -2.15 26.80
N ASP A 112 5.95 -3.31 26.87
CA ASP A 112 6.17 -4.43 25.96
C ASP A 112 5.09 -4.49 24.88
N ILE A 113 5.39 -3.86 23.74
CA ILE A 113 4.45 -3.80 22.61
C ILE A 113 4.59 -5.05 21.74
N LEU A 114 3.48 -5.75 21.54
CA LEU A 114 3.39 -6.79 20.52
C LEU A 114 3.37 -6.15 19.12
N LEU A 115 4.42 -6.40 18.36
CA LEU A 115 4.55 -5.97 16.97
C LEU A 115 3.89 -6.98 16.04
N ARG A 116 3.26 -6.48 14.98
CA ARG A 116 2.74 -7.33 13.90
C ARG A 116 3.90 -7.96 13.16
N THR A 117 3.79 -9.24 12.87
CA THR A 117 4.73 -9.96 11.99
C THR A 117 4.07 -10.25 10.65
N THR A 118 4.87 -10.59 9.65
CA THR A 118 4.33 -11.05 8.36
C THR A 118 3.45 -12.28 8.55
N ASP A 119 3.89 -13.23 9.38
CA ASP A 119 3.14 -14.46 9.65
C ASP A 119 1.81 -14.19 10.36
N SER A 120 1.79 -13.32 11.37
CA SER A 120 0.53 -12.97 12.06
C SER A 120 -0.43 -12.25 11.11
N THR A 121 0.09 -11.35 10.28
CA THR A 121 -0.70 -10.63 9.28
C THR A 121 -1.32 -11.56 8.23
N ASN A 122 -0.55 -12.56 7.77
CA ASN A 122 -1.05 -13.57 6.83
C ASN A 122 -2.14 -14.43 7.47
N ALA A 123 -1.94 -14.89 8.71
CA ALA A 123 -2.96 -15.64 9.45
C ALA A 123 -4.26 -14.82 9.60
N TYR A 124 -4.18 -13.53 9.95
CA TYR A 124 -5.36 -12.66 10.02
C TYR A 124 -6.06 -12.50 8.67
N ALA A 125 -5.31 -12.44 7.58
CA ALA A 125 -5.88 -12.36 6.24
C ALA A 125 -6.62 -13.65 5.87
N GLU A 126 -6.05 -14.82 6.18
CA GLU A 126 -6.68 -16.12 5.99
C GLU A 126 -7.97 -16.26 6.83
N ASP A 127 -7.89 -15.93 8.12
CA ASP A 127 -9.04 -15.91 9.04
C ASP A 127 -10.12 -14.95 8.54
N ALA A 128 -9.74 -13.78 8.03
CA ALA A 128 -10.67 -12.82 7.47
C ALA A 128 -11.39 -13.40 6.25
N VAL A 129 -10.70 -14.09 5.34
CA VAL A 129 -11.34 -14.74 4.17
C VAL A 129 -12.35 -15.81 4.62
N GLN A 130 -12.00 -16.62 5.62
CA GLN A 130 -12.89 -17.65 6.18
C GLN A 130 -14.10 -17.04 6.91
N THR A 131 -13.89 -15.92 7.61
CA THR A 131 -14.95 -15.23 8.37
C THR A 131 -15.83 -14.36 7.45
N LEU A 132 -15.27 -13.81 6.37
CA LEU A 132 -15.96 -12.99 5.37
C LEU A 132 -16.90 -13.80 4.47
N THR A 133 -16.90 -15.13 4.52
CA THR A 133 -18.05 -15.92 4.00
C THR A 133 -19.34 -15.65 4.81
N LYS A 134 -19.25 -15.00 5.98
CA LYS A 134 -20.41 -14.57 6.80
C LYS A 134 -20.59 -13.05 6.91
N CYS A 135 -19.60 -12.23 6.52
CA CYS A 135 -19.65 -10.77 6.64
C CYS A 135 -19.74 -10.08 5.27
N THR A 136 -20.78 -10.43 4.50
CA THR A 136 -21.15 -9.79 3.22
C THR A 136 -21.86 -8.45 3.42
N VAL A 137 -21.34 -7.58 4.27
CA VAL A 137 -21.93 -6.25 4.50
C VAL A 137 -20.80 -5.23 4.50
N PHE A 138 -20.61 -4.55 3.36
CA PHE A 138 -20.07 -3.18 3.18
C PHE A 138 -19.53 -2.92 1.75
N PHE A 139 -19.82 -3.80 0.78
CA PHE A 139 -19.78 -3.43 -0.64
C PHE A 139 -21.14 -3.68 -1.26
N LYS A 140 -22.09 -2.76 -1.02
CA LYS A 140 -23.18 -2.55 -1.98
C LYS A 140 -22.64 -1.55 -3.00
N VAL A 141 -22.52 -2.05 -4.24
CA VAL A 141 -22.38 -1.27 -5.48
C VAL A 141 -23.52 -0.25 -5.57
#